data_AF-A0AAW2NF35-F1
#
_entry.id   AF-A0AAW2NF35-F1
#
_cell.length_a   1.000
_cell.length_b   1.000
_cell.length_c   1.000
_cell.angle_alpha   90.00
_cell.angle_beta   90.00
_cell.angle_gamma   90.00
#
_symmetry.space_group_name_H-M   'P 1'
#
loop_
_entity.id
_entity.type
_entity.pdbx_description
1 polymer ?
#
loop_
_entity_poly.entity_id
_entity_poly.type
_entity_poly.pdbx_seq_one_letter_code
_entity_poly.pdbx_strand_id
1 'polypeptide(L)'
;MWSNLPFDLLANIFSYLSPDSLARAKSACRSWHAAAALAVPHHHPPWFLALPTRGWSPSCFAHNPVGENWHVLPLDHSVSALRPIASICGLVLLRVTSKTWLELAISNPFTRQFRTLPRLNVARTNPAVGLIQHSPTQSCRNLGFKIYVAGGMSEAAGGGAVYQPTIEMYDSLRDTWHVVDGPMPVEFAVRLTVWTPNESVYSKGILYWMTSARAYSLMGFEILTNRWRELGVPMADRLEFASLVSRNGNLTIVGGTSDGDVCVWELGEDDDWSVVGKVPFELGMKFLGVR
;
A
#
# COMPACT_ATOMS: atom_id res chain seq x y z
N MET A 1 -15.46 37.70 10.17
CA MET A 1 -14.95 37.91 8.80
C MET A 1 -15.08 36.63 7.97
N TRP A 2 -14.56 35.49 8.43
CA TRP A 2 -14.63 34.22 7.68
C TRP A 2 -16.00 33.53 7.57
N SER A 3 -16.96 33.89 8.41
CA SER A 3 -18.30 33.29 8.46
C SER A 3 -19.21 33.67 7.27
N ASN A 4 -18.84 34.71 6.52
CA ASN A 4 -19.67 35.29 5.44
C ASN A 4 -19.13 34.94 4.05
N LEU A 5 -18.05 34.15 3.97
CA LEU A 5 -17.50 33.71 2.69
C LEU A 5 -18.44 32.65 2.08
N PRO A 6 -18.75 32.76 0.78
CA PRO A 6 -19.39 31.69 0.03
C PRO A 6 -18.64 30.38 0.18
N PHE A 7 -19.40 29.30 0.25
CA PHE A 7 -18.90 27.96 0.52
C PHE A 7 -17.87 27.48 -0.52
N ASP A 8 -18.08 27.83 -1.80
CA ASP A 8 -17.16 27.49 -2.89
C ASP A 8 -15.82 28.22 -2.78
N LEU A 9 -15.84 29.48 -2.31
CA LEU A 9 -14.61 30.25 -2.07
C LEU A 9 -13.83 29.69 -0.89
N LEU A 10 -14.52 29.26 0.18
CA LEU A 10 -13.87 28.58 1.31
C LEU A 10 -13.24 27.25 0.87
N ALA A 11 -13.95 26.44 0.07
CA ALA A 11 -13.41 25.20 -0.46
C ALA A 11 -12.19 25.45 -1.37
N ASN A 12 -12.23 26.50 -2.18
CA ASN A 12 -11.09 26.90 -3.01
C ASN A 12 -9.90 27.37 -2.16
N ILE A 13 -10.11 28.21 -1.14
CA ILE A 13 -9.02 28.62 -0.22
C ILE A 13 -8.40 27.41 0.47
N PHE A 14 -9.24 26.48 0.94
CA PHE A 14 -8.78 25.26 1.60
C PHE A 14 -8.03 24.31 0.68
N SER A 15 -8.23 24.40 -0.63
CA SER A 15 -7.46 23.62 -1.60
C SER A 15 -5.97 23.96 -1.60
N TYR A 16 -5.59 25.17 -1.16
CA TYR A 16 -4.20 25.64 -1.08
C TYR A 16 -3.56 25.40 0.29
N LEU A 17 -4.31 24.88 1.27
CA LEU A 17 -3.77 24.61 2.59
C LEU A 17 -2.94 23.33 2.57
N SER A 18 -1.78 23.38 3.22
CA SER A 18 -1.02 22.18 3.54
C SER A 18 -1.88 21.21 4.37
N PRO A 19 -1.62 19.89 4.33
CA PRO A 19 -2.40 18.90 5.06
C PRO A 19 -2.61 19.21 6.56
N ASP A 20 -1.61 19.76 7.25
CA ASP A 20 -1.74 20.19 8.65
C ASP A 20 -2.67 21.40 8.82
N SER A 21 -2.56 22.41 7.96
CA SER A 21 -3.43 23.59 8.00
C SER A 21 -4.86 23.23 7.61
N LEU A 22 -5.03 22.31 6.66
CA LEU A 22 -6.33 21.76 6.26
C LEU A 22 -6.96 20.94 7.39
N ALA A 23 -6.16 20.14 8.10
CA ALA A 23 -6.63 19.40 9.28
C ALA A 23 -7.10 20.36 10.39
N ARG A 24 -6.35 21.45 10.65
CA ARG A 24 -6.75 22.51 11.58
C ARG A 24 -8.05 23.18 11.12
N ALA A 25 -8.18 23.52 9.84
CA ALA A 25 -9.39 24.12 9.28
C ALA A 25 -10.62 23.19 9.46
N LYS A 26 -10.47 21.88 9.23
CA LYS A 26 -11.53 20.88 9.45
C LYS A 26 -12.00 20.81 10.91
N SER A 27 -11.16 21.18 11.87
CA SER A 27 -11.48 21.16 13.30
C SER A 27 -12.16 22.44 13.81
N ALA A 28 -12.18 23.51 13.02
CA ALA A 28 -12.66 24.81 13.48
C ALA A 28 -14.20 24.85 13.67
N CYS A 29 -14.98 24.43 12.67
CA CYS A 29 -16.44 24.36 12.75
C CYS A 29 -17.05 23.45 11.67
N ARG A 30 -18.35 23.13 11.77
CA ARG A 30 -19.05 22.24 10.81
C ARG A 30 -19.03 22.76 9.36
N SER A 31 -19.18 24.08 9.19
CA SER A 31 -19.14 24.72 7.86
C SER A 31 -17.76 24.54 7.21
N TRP A 32 -16.70 24.83 7.97
CA TRP A 32 -15.33 24.65 7.50
C TRP A 32 -14.99 23.19 7.24
N HIS A 33 -15.46 22.27 8.08
CA HIS A 33 -15.32 20.84 7.84
C HIS A 33 -15.93 20.44 6.49
N ALA A 34 -17.14 20.89 6.20
CA ALA A 34 -17.82 20.58 4.95
C ALA A 34 -17.09 21.16 3.72
N ALA A 35 -16.63 22.42 3.81
CA ALA A 35 -15.87 23.08 2.74
C ALA A 35 -14.48 22.45 2.54
N ALA A 36 -13.76 22.17 3.62
CA ALA A 36 -12.43 21.56 3.59
C ALA A 36 -12.46 20.12 3.10
N ALA A 37 -13.59 19.47 3.27
CA ALA A 37 -13.76 18.14 2.73
C ALA A 37 -14.05 18.22 1.22
N LEU A 38 -14.66 19.28 0.68
CA LEU A 38 -14.83 19.53 -0.77
C LEU A 38 -13.59 20.06 -1.47
N ALA A 39 -12.65 20.64 -0.72
CA ALA A 39 -11.40 21.14 -1.24
C ALA A 39 -10.64 20.02 -1.98
N VAL A 40 -10.31 20.27 -3.25
CA VAL A 40 -9.45 19.40 -4.05
C VAL A 40 -8.02 19.89 -3.82
N PRO A 41 -7.17 19.20 -3.05
CA PRO A 41 -5.87 19.74 -2.69
C PRO A 41 -5.07 20.09 -3.96
N HIS A 42 -4.55 21.31 -4.02
CA HIS A 42 -3.53 21.68 -4.99
C HIS A 42 -2.26 20.83 -4.75
N HIS A 43 -1.37 20.77 -5.75
CA HIS A 43 -0.16 19.95 -5.75
C HIS A 43 0.82 20.34 -4.63
N HIS A 44 0.56 19.89 -3.41
CA HIS A 44 1.54 19.85 -2.34
C HIS A 44 2.41 18.60 -2.51
N PRO A 45 3.71 18.67 -2.17
CA PRO A 45 4.54 17.48 -2.15
C PRO A 45 3.93 16.45 -1.18
N PRO A 46 3.98 15.15 -1.52
CA PRO A 46 3.37 14.12 -0.69
C PRO A 46 4.07 14.08 0.67
N TRP A 47 3.26 13.96 1.72
CA TRP A 47 3.79 13.75 3.07
C TRP A 47 4.30 12.32 3.19
N PHE A 48 5.45 12.16 3.83
CA PHE A 48 6.03 10.85 4.06
C PHE A 48 5.62 10.32 5.43
N LEU A 49 5.00 9.15 5.46
CA LEU A 49 4.62 8.46 6.68
C LEU A 49 5.60 7.31 6.93
N ALA A 50 6.23 7.32 8.10
CA ALA A 50 7.06 6.23 8.57
C ALA A 50 6.37 5.52 9.74
N LEU A 51 6.25 4.20 9.64
CA LEU A 51 5.81 3.35 10.72
C LEU A 51 6.92 2.35 11.05
N PRO A 52 7.26 2.16 12.34
CA PRO A 52 8.27 1.20 12.72
C PRO A 52 7.84 -0.21 12.33
N THR A 53 8.75 -0.94 11.68
CA THR A 53 8.51 -2.34 11.26
C THR A 53 8.54 -3.31 12.44
N ARG A 54 9.24 -2.93 13.52
CA ARG A 54 9.35 -3.65 14.80
C ARG A 54 9.36 -2.62 15.94
N GLY A 55 8.39 -2.68 16.84
CA GLY A 55 8.33 -1.79 18.00
C GLY A 55 7.09 -2.01 18.85
N TRP A 56 7.23 -1.83 20.17
CA TRP A 56 6.12 -1.93 21.13
C TRP A 56 5.19 -0.71 21.14
N SER A 57 5.63 0.42 20.55
CA SER A 57 4.82 1.65 20.51
C SER A 57 4.19 1.84 19.13
N PRO A 58 2.87 2.02 19.03
CA PRO A 58 2.17 2.33 17.78
C PRO A 58 2.37 3.81 17.43
N SER A 59 3.62 4.20 17.18
CA SER A 59 3.96 5.56 16.78
C SER A 59 3.98 5.64 15.26
N CYS A 60 3.25 6.59 14.69
CA CYS A 60 3.36 6.96 13.28
C CYS A 60 4.13 8.29 13.20
N PHE A 61 5.14 8.35 12.35
CA PHE A 61 5.90 9.58 12.11
C PHE A 61 5.50 10.15 10.76
N ALA A 62 5.21 11.45 10.71
CA ALA A 62 4.83 12.14 9.49
C ALA A 62 5.83 13.26 9.20
N HIS A 63 6.49 13.20 8.06
CA HIS A 63 7.36 14.27 7.58
C HIS A 63 6.55 15.24 6.72
N ASN A 64 6.55 16.51 7.14
CA ASN A 64 6.00 17.62 6.37
C ASN A 64 7.09 18.16 5.42
N PRO A 65 6.97 17.95 4.10
CA PRO A 65 7.98 18.40 3.14
C PRO A 65 8.02 19.92 2.93
N VAL A 66 6.98 20.66 3.34
CA VAL A 66 6.94 22.13 3.21
C VAL A 66 7.67 22.80 4.37
N GLY A 67 7.48 22.26 5.58
CA GLY A 67 8.14 22.78 6.78
C GLY A 67 9.44 22.06 7.14
N GLU A 68 9.81 21.01 6.42
CA GLU A 68 10.96 20.12 6.69
C GLU A 68 10.98 19.58 8.14
N ASN A 69 9.80 19.31 8.69
CA ASN A 69 9.64 18.91 10.09
C ASN A 69 8.98 17.54 10.21
N TRP A 70 9.37 16.82 11.26
CA TRP A 70 8.75 15.56 11.64
C TRP A 70 7.70 15.77 12.74
N HIS A 71 6.57 15.10 12.59
CA HIS A 71 5.49 15.06 13.55
C HIS A 71 5.27 13.63 14.03
N VAL A 72 5.05 13.47 15.34
CA VAL A 72 4.58 12.20 15.90
C VAL A 72 3.06 12.22 15.87
N LEU A 73 2.47 11.32 15.09
CA LEU A 73 1.04 11.07 15.03
C LEU A 73 0.71 9.93 16.01
N PRO A 74 -0.07 10.20 17.06
CA PRO A 74 -0.52 9.15 17.97
C PRO A 74 -1.52 8.25 17.23
N LEU A 75 -1.17 6.97 17.05
CA LEU A 75 -2.13 5.95 16.71
C LEU A 75 -2.74 5.42 18.01
N ASP A 76 -4.04 5.11 18.00
CA ASP A 76 -4.70 4.63 19.22
C ASP A 76 -4.06 3.32 19.71
N HIS A 77 -3.67 3.34 20.98
CA HIS A 77 -2.93 2.28 21.68
C HIS A 77 -3.67 0.94 21.78
N SER A 78 -4.96 0.91 21.40
CA SER A 78 -5.78 -0.31 21.47
C SER A 78 -5.37 -1.37 20.44
N VAL A 79 -4.61 -1.01 19.40
CA VAL A 79 -4.14 -1.96 18.38
C VAL A 79 -2.62 -1.95 18.31
N SER A 80 -1.97 -2.57 19.29
CA SER A 80 -0.49 -2.66 19.42
C SER A 80 0.20 -3.51 18.33
N ALA A 81 -0.51 -3.85 17.25
CA ALA A 81 -0.11 -4.86 16.29
C ALA A 81 -0.63 -4.47 14.89
N LEU A 82 -0.12 -3.37 14.34
CA LEU A 82 -0.49 -2.85 13.02
C LEU A 82 0.74 -2.81 12.12
N ARG A 83 0.59 -3.25 10.88
CA ARG A 83 1.63 -3.15 9.84
C ARG A 83 1.07 -2.45 8.61
N PRO A 84 1.72 -1.39 8.08
CA PRO A 84 1.29 -0.76 6.84
C PRO A 84 1.43 -1.71 5.66
N ILE A 85 0.48 -1.63 4.73
CA ILE A 85 0.50 -2.33 3.45
C ILE A 85 0.65 -1.30 2.32
N ALA A 86 -0.23 -0.31 2.26
CA ALA A 86 -0.28 0.66 1.17
C ALA A 86 -0.97 1.97 1.61
N SER A 87 -0.78 3.04 0.83
CA SER A 87 -1.57 4.26 0.95
C SER A 87 -2.84 4.18 0.10
N ILE A 88 -3.95 4.72 0.60
CA ILE A 88 -5.24 4.78 -0.10
C ILE A 88 -5.78 6.21 0.01
N CYS A 89 -5.68 7.02 -1.04
CA CYS A 89 -6.30 8.37 -1.04
C CYS A 89 -5.99 9.23 0.21
N GLY A 90 -4.77 9.18 0.76
CA GLY A 90 -4.38 9.88 2.00
C GLY A 90 -4.73 9.14 3.31
N LEU A 91 -5.31 7.95 3.21
CA LEU A 91 -5.46 6.96 4.29
C LEU A 91 -4.36 5.89 4.19
N VAL A 92 -4.28 5.04 5.20
CA VAL A 92 -3.34 3.92 5.26
C VAL A 92 -4.09 2.60 5.36
N LEU A 93 -3.80 1.67 4.46
CA LEU A 93 -4.19 0.27 4.57
C LEU A 93 -3.23 -0.44 5.52
N LEU A 94 -3.79 -1.12 6.51
CA LEU A 94 -3.06 -1.78 7.58
C LEU A 94 -3.45 -3.26 7.66
N ARG A 95 -2.47 -4.11 7.94
CA ARG A 95 -2.68 -5.47 8.47
C ARG A 95 -2.71 -5.41 9.99
N VAL A 96 -3.73 -6.02 10.58
CA VAL A 96 -3.74 -6.31 12.02
C VAL A 96 -2.93 -7.58 12.26
N THR A 97 -1.88 -7.50 13.06
CA THR A 97 -0.91 -8.59 13.31
C THR A 97 -1.11 -9.28 14.66
N SER A 98 -2.17 -8.94 15.41
CA SER A 98 -2.53 -9.62 16.67
C SER A 98 -3.17 -10.99 16.44
N LYS A 99 -3.55 -11.31 15.19
CA LYS A 99 -4.18 -12.56 14.78
C LYS A 99 -3.36 -13.24 13.68
N THR A 100 -3.48 -14.55 13.59
CA THR A 100 -2.80 -15.39 12.59
C THR A 100 -3.40 -15.20 11.19
N TRP A 101 -4.73 -15.17 11.10
CA TRP A 101 -5.48 -14.87 9.88
C TRP A 101 -5.40 -13.39 9.51
N LEU A 102 -5.46 -13.12 8.20
CA LEU A 102 -5.47 -11.78 7.66
C LEU A 102 -6.70 -11.01 8.14
N GLU A 103 -6.46 -9.90 8.80
CA GLU A 103 -7.45 -8.88 9.09
C GLU A 103 -6.90 -7.54 8.61
N LEU A 104 -7.71 -6.86 7.80
CA LEU A 104 -7.35 -5.59 7.19
C LEU A 104 -8.12 -4.45 7.86
N ALA A 105 -7.46 -3.31 7.99
CA ALA A 105 -8.06 -2.10 8.49
C ALA A 105 -7.58 -0.88 7.71
N ILE A 106 -8.40 0.15 7.71
CA ILE A 106 -8.09 1.45 7.14
C ILE A 106 -7.99 2.45 8.29
N SER A 107 -6.94 3.26 8.27
CA SER A 107 -6.73 4.33 9.23
C SER A 107 -6.52 5.66 8.55
N ASN A 108 -7.13 6.70 9.10
CA ASN A 108 -6.73 8.07 8.87
C ASN A 108 -5.71 8.48 9.94
N PRO A 109 -4.42 8.63 9.59
CA PRO A 109 -3.38 8.90 10.58
C PRO A 109 -3.50 10.28 11.24
N PHE A 110 -4.21 11.23 10.61
CA PHE A 110 -4.39 12.59 11.14
C PHE A 110 -5.63 12.73 12.03
N THR A 111 -6.72 12.04 11.70
CA THR A 111 -7.96 12.09 12.50
C THR A 111 -8.08 10.94 13.50
N ARG A 112 -7.18 9.97 13.46
CA ARG A 112 -7.21 8.72 14.24
C ARG A 112 -8.44 7.86 13.97
N GLN A 113 -9.19 8.15 12.92
CA GLN A 113 -10.32 7.31 12.53
C GLN A 113 -9.78 5.97 12.05
N PHE A 114 -10.29 4.91 12.65
CA PHE A 114 -9.87 3.55 12.37
C PHE A 114 -11.11 2.70 12.06
N ARG A 115 -10.99 1.86 11.04
CA ARG A 115 -12.06 0.96 10.62
C ARG A 115 -11.49 -0.36 10.14
N THR A 116 -11.90 -1.46 10.77
CA THR A 116 -11.65 -2.80 10.25
C THR A 116 -12.55 -3.07 9.03
N LEU A 117 -11.99 -3.72 8.00
CA LEU A 117 -12.74 -4.16 6.83
C LEU A 117 -13.56 -5.43 7.14
N PRO A 118 -14.62 -5.72 6.36
CA PRO A 118 -15.32 -7.00 6.46
C PRO A 118 -14.37 -8.19 6.36
N ARG A 119 -14.74 -9.32 6.96
CA ARG A 119 -13.95 -10.56 6.85
C ARG A 119 -13.98 -11.07 5.40
N LEU A 120 -12.88 -11.69 4.99
CA LEU A 120 -12.82 -12.44 3.74
C LEU A 120 -13.82 -13.59 3.75
N ASN A 121 -14.25 -14.02 2.57
CA ASN A 121 -15.08 -15.21 2.38
C ASN A 121 -14.35 -16.46 2.88
N VAL A 122 -13.03 -16.55 2.66
CA VAL A 122 -12.18 -17.60 3.21
C VAL A 122 -11.15 -16.97 4.13
N ALA A 123 -11.07 -17.42 5.39
CA ALA A 123 -10.03 -16.96 6.31
C ALA A 123 -8.66 -17.51 5.87
N ARG A 124 -7.66 -16.62 5.75
CA ARG A 124 -6.34 -16.97 5.20
C ARG A 124 -5.20 -16.51 6.09
N THR A 125 -4.17 -17.32 6.23
CA THR A 125 -2.87 -16.93 6.78
C THR A 125 -1.90 -16.63 5.65
N ASN A 126 -1.17 -15.52 5.78
CA ASN A 126 -0.11 -15.09 4.85
C ASN A 126 -0.49 -15.03 3.35
N PRO A 127 -1.67 -14.52 2.97
CA PRO A 127 -1.93 -14.27 1.55
C PRO A 127 -1.17 -13.03 1.07
N ALA A 128 -1.00 -12.94 -0.25
CA ALA A 128 -0.57 -11.71 -0.90
C ALA A 128 -1.72 -10.69 -0.90
N VAL A 129 -1.43 -9.43 -0.61
CA VAL A 129 -2.41 -8.34 -0.60
C VAL A 129 -1.97 -7.28 -1.60
N GLY A 130 -2.88 -6.80 -2.45
CA GLY A 130 -2.60 -5.70 -3.35
C GLY A 130 -3.74 -4.70 -3.48
N LEU A 131 -3.41 -3.51 -3.95
CA LEU A 131 -4.32 -2.38 -4.00
C LEU A 131 -4.39 -1.81 -5.41
N ILE A 132 -5.61 -1.50 -5.85
CA ILE A 132 -5.87 -0.70 -7.05
C ILE A 132 -6.72 0.50 -6.66
N GLN A 133 -6.22 1.69 -7.00
CA GLN A 133 -6.95 2.94 -6.84
C GLN A 133 -7.23 3.53 -8.22
N HIS A 134 -8.47 3.92 -8.48
CA HIS A 134 -8.83 4.64 -9.71
C HIS A 134 -8.31 6.08 -9.61
N SER A 135 -7.24 6.37 -10.34
CA SER A 135 -6.53 7.65 -10.50
C SER A 135 -6.05 8.39 -9.22
N PRO A 136 -4.78 8.80 -9.16
CA PRO A 136 -4.27 9.71 -8.12
C PRO A 136 -4.57 11.21 -8.38
N THR A 137 -5.08 11.57 -9.57
CA THR A 137 -5.16 12.98 -10.02
C THR A 137 -6.52 13.65 -9.87
N GLN A 138 -7.57 12.92 -9.48
CA GLN A 138 -8.91 13.47 -9.29
C GLN A 138 -9.38 13.24 -7.84
N SER A 139 -10.08 14.23 -7.31
CA SER A 139 -10.67 14.23 -5.97
C SER A 139 -11.25 12.86 -5.57
N CYS A 140 -10.62 12.23 -4.59
CA CYS A 140 -10.93 10.87 -4.09
C CYS A 140 -12.31 10.69 -3.46
N ARG A 141 -13.20 11.70 -3.51
CA ARG A 141 -14.51 11.61 -2.84
C ARG A 141 -15.44 10.57 -3.45
N ASN A 142 -15.27 10.24 -4.73
CA ASN A 142 -16.13 9.30 -5.46
C ASN A 142 -15.35 8.17 -6.17
N LEU A 143 -14.02 8.10 -6.01
CA LEU A 143 -13.21 7.08 -6.64
C LEU A 143 -13.04 5.92 -5.67
N GLY A 144 -13.81 4.86 -5.88
CA GLY A 144 -13.63 3.60 -5.16
C GLY A 144 -12.22 3.06 -5.36
N PHE A 145 -11.72 2.38 -4.34
CA PHE A 145 -10.55 1.52 -4.42
C PHE A 145 -10.96 0.05 -4.33
N LYS A 146 -10.07 -0.82 -4.81
CA LYS A 146 -10.21 -2.27 -4.73
C LYS A 146 -8.99 -2.88 -4.06
N ILE A 147 -9.22 -3.81 -3.14
CA ILE A 147 -8.15 -4.57 -2.49
C ILE A 147 -8.26 -6.01 -2.97
N TYR A 148 -7.16 -6.58 -3.43
CA TYR A 148 -7.08 -7.96 -3.87
C TYR A 148 -6.28 -8.78 -2.85
N VAL A 149 -6.79 -9.95 -2.50
CA VAL A 149 -6.12 -10.91 -1.64
C VAL A 149 -5.99 -12.22 -2.41
N ALA A 150 -4.76 -12.65 -2.66
CA ALA A 150 -4.44 -13.81 -3.49
C ALA A 150 -3.61 -14.84 -2.72
N GLY A 151 -3.88 -16.13 -2.94
CA GLY A 151 -3.10 -17.20 -2.33
C GLY A 151 -3.27 -17.28 -0.81
N GLY A 152 -2.20 -17.69 -0.14
CA GLY A 152 -2.17 -17.96 1.30
C GLY A 152 -2.70 -19.35 1.64
N MET A 153 -2.82 -19.62 2.94
CA MET A 153 -3.30 -20.91 3.46
C MET A 153 -4.57 -20.72 4.29
N SER A 154 -5.47 -21.69 4.26
CA SER A 154 -6.59 -21.79 5.19
C SER A 154 -6.50 -23.08 6.00
N GLU A 155 -7.32 -23.18 7.03
CA GLU A 155 -7.52 -24.44 7.75
C GLU A 155 -8.24 -25.46 6.85
N ALA A 156 -7.78 -26.70 6.87
CA ALA A 156 -8.41 -27.81 6.15
C ALA A 156 -9.44 -28.52 7.06
N ALA A 157 -10.51 -29.08 6.47
CA ALA A 157 -11.59 -29.75 7.21
C ALA A 157 -11.12 -30.96 8.06
N GLY A 158 -9.98 -31.58 7.69
CA GLY A 158 -9.36 -32.69 8.42
C GLY A 158 -8.21 -32.28 9.35
N GLY A 159 -8.03 -30.98 9.60
CA GLY A 159 -6.85 -30.44 10.27
C GLY A 159 -5.69 -30.18 9.31
N GLY A 160 -4.79 -29.28 9.70
CA GLY A 160 -3.67 -28.83 8.86
C GLY A 160 -4.01 -27.61 7.99
N ALA A 161 -3.06 -27.24 7.13
CA ALA A 161 -3.16 -26.07 6.26
C ALA A 161 -3.31 -26.49 4.79
N VAL A 162 -4.22 -25.83 4.06
CA VAL A 162 -4.39 -26.01 2.61
C VAL A 162 -4.16 -24.68 1.90
N TYR A 163 -3.42 -24.72 0.79
CA TYR A 163 -3.21 -23.54 -0.04
C TYR A 163 -4.52 -23.13 -0.72
N GLN A 164 -4.75 -21.82 -0.82
CA GLN A 164 -5.97 -21.25 -1.39
C GLN A 164 -5.73 -20.75 -2.81
N PRO A 165 -6.07 -21.54 -3.85
CA PRO A 165 -5.92 -21.15 -5.27
C PRO A 165 -7.06 -20.23 -5.71
N THR A 166 -7.29 -19.16 -4.96
CA THR A 166 -8.35 -18.21 -5.23
C THR A 166 -7.87 -16.79 -4.96
N ILE A 167 -8.54 -15.84 -5.59
CA ILE A 167 -8.36 -14.41 -5.36
C ILE A 167 -9.68 -13.81 -4.92
N GLU A 168 -9.63 -13.00 -3.86
CA GLU A 168 -10.78 -12.24 -3.36
C GLU A 168 -10.54 -10.75 -3.56
N MET A 169 -11.57 -10.04 -4.01
CA MET A 169 -11.53 -8.61 -4.26
C MET A 169 -12.55 -7.90 -3.37
N TYR A 170 -12.07 -6.98 -2.56
CA TYR A 170 -12.89 -6.06 -1.79
C TYR A 170 -13.22 -4.84 -2.64
N ASP A 171 -14.51 -4.55 -2.79
CA ASP A 171 -15.00 -3.34 -3.46
C ASP A 171 -15.42 -2.31 -2.40
N SER A 172 -14.68 -1.20 -2.31
CA SER A 172 -14.96 -0.14 -1.35
C SER A 172 -16.30 0.57 -1.55
N LEU A 173 -16.89 0.53 -2.74
CA LEU A 173 -18.20 1.15 -3.00
C LEU A 173 -19.35 0.29 -2.47
N ARG A 174 -19.13 -1.02 -2.45
CA ARG A 174 -20.12 -2.02 -1.99
C ARG A 174 -19.87 -2.47 -0.57
N ASP A 175 -18.67 -2.24 -0.05
CA ASP A 175 -18.22 -2.68 1.26
C ASP A 175 -18.28 -4.20 1.42
N THR A 176 -17.93 -4.94 0.35
CA THR A 176 -18.04 -6.40 0.31
C THR A 176 -16.87 -7.05 -0.41
N TRP A 177 -16.56 -8.29 -0.01
CA TRP A 177 -15.62 -9.15 -0.71
C TRP A 177 -16.33 -10.01 -1.76
N HIS A 178 -15.70 -10.19 -2.90
CA HIS A 178 -16.13 -11.09 -3.96
C HIS A 178 -14.98 -12.01 -4.34
N VAL A 179 -15.26 -13.30 -4.53
CA VAL A 179 -14.30 -14.22 -5.15
C VAL A 179 -14.23 -13.86 -6.64
N VAL A 180 -13.03 -13.63 -7.15
CA VAL A 180 -12.84 -13.31 -8.56
C VAL A 180 -12.81 -14.61 -9.35
N ASP A 181 -13.64 -14.70 -10.39
CA ASP A 181 -13.72 -15.87 -11.26
C ASP A 181 -12.46 -16.03 -12.11
N GLY A 182 -11.91 -17.24 -12.15
CA GLY A 182 -10.76 -17.58 -12.97
C GLY A 182 -9.86 -18.60 -12.29
N PRO A 183 -9.22 -19.52 -13.05
CA PRO A 183 -8.32 -20.49 -12.46
C PRO A 183 -7.03 -19.81 -11.99
N MET A 184 -6.75 -19.85 -10.69
CA MET A 184 -5.40 -19.65 -10.17
C MET A 184 -4.73 -21.03 -10.10
N PRO A 185 -3.59 -21.24 -10.78
CA PRO A 185 -2.83 -22.48 -10.62
C PRO A 185 -2.38 -22.68 -9.16
N VAL A 186 -2.41 -23.92 -8.68
CA VAL A 186 -2.10 -24.22 -7.26
C VAL A 186 -0.66 -23.84 -6.93
N GLU A 187 0.26 -24.02 -7.85
CA GLU A 187 1.66 -23.59 -7.74
C GLU A 187 1.79 -22.07 -7.47
N PHE A 188 0.89 -21.25 -8.01
CA PHE A 188 0.88 -19.81 -7.76
C PHE A 188 0.35 -19.52 -6.36
N ALA A 189 -0.66 -20.26 -5.89
CA ALA A 189 -1.16 -20.17 -4.52
C ALA A 189 -0.06 -20.49 -3.48
N VAL A 190 0.76 -21.50 -3.75
CA VAL A 190 1.92 -21.84 -2.92
C VAL A 190 2.90 -20.66 -2.87
N ARG A 191 3.28 -20.13 -4.03
CA ARG A 191 4.25 -19.02 -4.14
C ARG A 191 3.74 -17.69 -3.57
N LEU A 192 2.42 -17.50 -3.57
CA LEU A 192 1.71 -16.36 -2.96
C LEU A 192 1.35 -16.60 -1.49
N THR A 193 1.97 -17.57 -0.83
CA THR A 193 2.03 -17.64 0.63
C THR A 193 3.22 -16.82 1.11
N VAL A 194 2.93 -15.56 1.47
CA VAL A 194 3.95 -14.50 1.62
C VAL A 194 4.29 -14.26 3.09
N TRP A 195 5.57 -14.44 3.42
CA TRP A 195 6.09 -14.34 4.79
C TRP A 195 6.75 -12.98 5.08
N THR A 196 7.25 -12.34 4.03
CA THR A 196 7.79 -10.98 4.09
C THR A 196 6.68 -9.96 3.81
N PRO A 197 6.73 -8.76 4.40
CA PRO A 197 5.81 -7.70 4.01
C PRO A 197 5.92 -7.47 2.50
N ASN A 198 4.82 -7.67 1.78
CA ASN A 198 4.79 -7.60 0.33
C ASN A 198 4.33 -6.24 -0.12
N GLU A 199 5.12 -5.60 -0.96
CA GLU A 199 4.71 -4.44 -1.73
C GLU A 199 4.11 -4.96 -3.02
N SER A 200 2.80 -4.77 -3.21
CA SER A 200 2.18 -5.00 -4.50
C SER A 200 2.33 -3.74 -5.36
N VAL A 201 2.49 -3.92 -6.67
CA VAL A 201 2.44 -2.78 -7.61
C VAL A 201 1.40 -3.04 -8.68
N TYR A 202 0.51 -2.08 -8.87
CA TYR A 202 -0.38 -2.04 -10.03
C TYR A 202 0.28 -1.25 -11.15
N SER A 203 0.44 -1.87 -12.32
CA SER A 203 1.06 -1.25 -13.49
C SER A 203 0.35 -1.73 -14.76
N LYS A 204 -0.08 -0.78 -15.60
CA LYS A 204 -0.66 -1.04 -16.94
C LYS A 204 -1.74 -2.14 -16.97
N GLY A 205 -2.67 -2.15 -16.00
CA GLY A 205 -3.77 -3.12 -15.98
C GLY A 205 -3.47 -4.44 -15.25
N ILE A 206 -2.25 -4.61 -14.74
CA ILE A 206 -1.79 -5.83 -14.10
C ILE A 206 -1.35 -5.52 -12.66
N LEU A 207 -1.80 -6.34 -11.71
CA LEU A 207 -1.39 -6.27 -10.32
C LEU A 207 -0.28 -7.30 -10.07
N TYR A 208 0.87 -6.84 -9.58
CA TYR A 208 2.04 -7.66 -9.34
C TYR A 208 2.31 -7.84 -7.86
N TRP A 209 2.76 -9.04 -7.50
CA TRP A 209 3.29 -9.38 -6.18
C TRP A 209 4.64 -10.06 -6.31
N MET A 210 5.54 -9.76 -5.38
CA MET A 210 6.78 -10.50 -5.24
C MET A 210 6.55 -11.77 -4.42
N THR A 211 7.15 -12.89 -4.83
CA THR A 211 7.06 -14.12 -4.05
C THR A 211 8.06 -14.12 -2.89
N SER A 212 7.73 -14.76 -1.76
CA SER A 212 8.65 -14.85 -0.61
C SER A 212 9.70 -15.96 -0.70
N ALA A 213 9.57 -16.90 -1.63
CA ALA A 213 10.54 -17.98 -1.81
C ALA A 213 11.76 -17.50 -2.62
N ARG A 214 12.95 -18.03 -2.31
CA ARG A 214 14.11 -17.94 -3.21
C ARG A 214 14.02 -19.06 -4.25
N ALA A 215 14.30 -18.81 -5.53
CA ALA A 215 14.58 -17.52 -6.18
C ALA A 215 13.36 -16.58 -6.19
N TYR A 216 13.57 -15.26 -6.09
CA TYR A 216 12.46 -14.31 -6.24
C TYR A 216 11.80 -14.45 -7.62
N SER A 217 10.47 -14.43 -7.65
CA SER A 217 9.67 -14.35 -8.88
C SER A 217 8.57 -13.31 -8.69
N LEU A 218 8.01 -12.81 -9.79
CA LEU A 218 6.84 -11.95 -9.75
C LEU A 218 5.61 -12.69 -10.28
N MET A 219 4.53 -12.59 -9.53
CA MET A 219 3.22 -13.04 -9.97
C MET A 219 2.40 -11.84 -10.40
N GLY A 220 2.02 -11.80 -11.67
CA GLY A 220 1.13 -10.80 -12.25
C GLY A 220 -0.28 -11.37 -12.44
N PHE A 221 -1.28 -10.57 -12.06
CA PHE A 221 -2.69 -10.85 -12.31
C PHE A 221 -3.30 -9.73 -13.16
N GLU A 222 -3.70 -10.08 -14.39
CA GLU A 222 -4.31 -9.15 -15.34
C GLU A 222 -5.80 -8.95 -14.99
N ILE A 223 -6.16 -7.71 -14.65
CA ILE A 223 -7.45 -7.40 -14.01
C ILE A 223 -8.64 -7.53 -14.96
N LEU A 224 -8.43 -7.31 -16.26
CA LEU A 224 -9.51 -7.36 -17.25
C LEU A 224 -9.84 -8.78 -17.70
N THR A 225 -8.83 -9.64 -17.79
CA THR A 225 -8.95 -11.00 -18.34
C THR A 225 -8.93 -12.08 -17.26
N ASN A 226 -8.63 -11.70 -16.01
CA ASN A 226 -8.37 -12.60 -14.88
C ASN A 226 -7.29 -13.66 -15.17
N ARG A 227 -6.31 -13.32 -16.02
CA ARG A 227 -5.20 -14.20 -16.36
C ARG A 227 -4.01 -13.97 -15.46
N TRP A 228 -3.31 -15.06 -15.18
CA TRP A 228 -2.07 -15.04 -14.43
C TRP A 228 -0.87 -15.09 -15.36
N ARG A 229 0.21 -14.42 -14.95
CA ARG A 229 1.52 -14.51 -15.59
C ARG A 229 2.62 -14.52 -14.52
N GLU A 230 3.68 -15.26 -14.78
CA GLU A 230 4.89 -15.27 -13.95
C GLU A 230 5.99 -14.52 -14.71
N LEU A 231 6.71 -13.65 -14.02
CA LEU A 231 7.89 -12.95 -14.56
C LEU A 231 9.12 -13.29 -13.74
N GLY A 232 10.24 -13.48 -14.43
CA GLY A 232 11.54 -13.59 -13.80
C GLY A 232 11.95 -12.28 -13.13
N VAL A 233 12.71 -12.38 -12.04
CA VAL A 233 13.31 -11.22 -11.37
C VAL A 233 14.80 -11.17 -11.74
N PRO A 234 15.34 -9.99 -12.12
CA PRO A 234 16.78 -9.85 -12.36
C PRO A 234 17.57 -10.27 -11.13
N MET A 235 18.59 -11.12 -11.30
CA MET A 235 19.43 -11.58 -10.20
C MET A 235 18.65 -12.31 -9.08
N ALA A 236 17.48 -12.90 -9.38
CA ALA A 236 16.56 -13.53 -8.42
C ALA A 236 17.23 -14.42 -7.35
N ASP A 237 18.22 -15.22 -7.76
CA ASP A 237 18.93 -16.15 -6.87
C ASP A 237 19.96 -15.49 -5.95
N ARG A 238 20.40 -14.28 -6.30
CA ARG A 238 21.48 -13.56 -5.61
C ARG A 238 20.95 -12.44 -4.73
N LEU A 239 19.75 -11.92 -5.02
CA LEU A 239 19.17 -10.83 -4.25
C LEU A 239 18.96 -11.22 -2.78
N GLU A 240 19.38 -10.34 -1.89
CA GLU A 240 19.14 -10.46 -0.47
C GLU A 240 17.85 -9.80 -0.05
N PHE A 241 17.56 -8.67 -0.68
CA PHE A 241 16.30 -7.96 -0.56
C PHE A 241 15.87 -7.47 -1.94
N ALA A 242 14.57 -7.34 -2.11
CA ALA A 242 13.96 -6.73 -3.27
C ALA A 242 12.60 -6.14 -2.88
N SER A 243 12.24 -5.05 -3.53
CA SER A 243 11.00 -4.32 -3.32
C SER A 243 10.40 -3.93 -4.67
N LEU A 244 9.09 -4.04 -4.79
CA LEU A 244 8.37 -3.59 -5.98
C LEU A 244 7.97 -2.13 -5.79
N VAL A 245 8.29 -1.29 -6.77
CA VAL A 245 7.88 0.12 -6.80
C VAL A 245 7.26 0.47 -8.15
N SER A 246 6.41 1.49 -8.16
CA SER A 246 5.89 2.09 -9.40
C SER A 246 6.71 3.33 -9.73
N ARG A 247 7.34 3.35 -10.90
CA ARG A 247 8.09 4.50 -11.41
C ARG A 247 7.48 4.93 -12.75
N ASN A 248 6.96 6.15 -12.84
CA ASN A 248 6.30 6.67 -14.04
C ASN A 248 5.20 5.75 -14.61
N GLY A 249 4.53 4.99 -13.73
CA GLY A 249 3.50 4.03 -14.12
C GLY A 249 4.04 2.69 -14.66
N ASN A 250 5.36 2.48 -14.65
CA ASN A 250 6.00 1.22 -14.98
C ASN A 250 6.31 0.41 -13.73
N LEU A 251 6.33 -0.92 -13.89
CA LEU A 251 6.77 -1.85 -12.86
C LEU A 251 8.29 -1.74 -12.70
N THR A 252 8.74 -1.53 -11.47
CA THR A 252 10.15 -1.37 -11.15
C THR A 252 10.50 -2.21 -9.93
N ILE A 253 11.72 -2.74 -9.92
CA ILE A 253 12.31 -3.46 -8.80
C ILE A 253 13.47 -2.66 -8.28
N VAL A 254 13.53 -2.49 -6.95
CA VAL A 254 14.72 -2.04 -6.24
C VAL A 254 15.23 -3.20 -5.42
N GLY A 255 16.49 -3.58 -5.60
CA GLY A 255 17.05 -4.74 -4.90
C GLY A 255 18.56 -4.77 -4.93
N GLY A 256 19.14 -5.54 -4.02
CA GLY A 256 20.59 -5.65 -3.89
C GLY A 256 21.02 -6.81 -3.00
N THR A 257 22.33 -6.87 -2.78
CA THR A 257 23.01 -7.79 -1.84
C THR A 257 23.61 -6.98 -0.70
N SER A 258 23.85 -7.57 0.48
CA SER A 258 24.43 -6.84 1.63
C SER A 258 25.74 -6.15 1.29
N ASP A 259 26.55 -6.78 0.44
CA ASP A 259 27.92 -6.38 0.16
C ASP A 259 28.07 -5.72 -1.23
N GLY A 260 26.95 -5.42 -1.91
CA GLY A 260 26.95 -4.99 -3.30
C GLY A 260 26.07 -3.78 -3.60
N ASP A 261 26.10 -3.35 -4.86
CA ASP A 261 25.28 -2.24 -5.34
C ASP A 261 23.79 -2.59 -5.27
N VAL A 262 22.99 -1.64 -4.82
CA VAL A 262 21.52 -1.69 -4.96
C VAL A 262 21.16 -1.14 -6.33
N CYS A 263 20.54 -1.96 -7.16
CA CYS A 263 20.15 -1.58 -8.50
C CYS A 263 18.65 -1.33 -8.60
N VAL A 264 18.29 -0.53 -9.59
CA VAL A 264 16.90 -0.23 -9.96
C VAL A 264 16.67 -0.78 -11.35
N TRP A 265 15.78 -1.75 -11.46
CA TRP A 265 15.38 -2.37 -12.72
C TRP A 265 13.98 -1.96 -13.10
N GLU A 266 13.75 -1.55 -14.34
CA GLU A 266 12.43 -1.22 -14.87
C GLU A 266 12.05 -2.23 -15.95
N LEU A 267 10.79 -2.68 -15.93
CA LEU A 267 10.24 -3.60 -16.91
C LEU A 267 9.90 -2.84 -18.20
N GLY A 268 10.51 -3.26 -19.30
CA GLY A 268 10.24 -2.77 -20.65
C GLY A 268 8.93 -3.32 -21.25
N GLU A 269 8.66 -2.98 -22.51
CA GLU A 269 7.45 -3.42 -23.21
C GLU A 269 7.47 -4.90 -23.60
N ASP A 270 8.66 -5.45 -23.87
CA ASP A 270 8.88 -6.85 -24.24
C ASP A 270 9.06 -7.78 -23.02
N ASP A 271 8.59 -7.36 -21.84
CA ASP A 271 8.83 -8.01 -20.54
C ASP A 271 10.34 -8.18 -20.19
N ASP A 272 11.21 -7.42 -20.85
CA ASP A 272 12.64 -7.37 -20.56
C ASP A 272 12.98 -6.36 -19.45
N TRP A 273 13.89 -6.75 -18.56
CA TRP A 273 14.35 -5.88 -17.48
C TRP A 273 15.59 -5.09 -17.88
N SER A 274 15.56 -3.78 -17.65
CA SER A 274 16.71 -2.90 -17.87
C SER A 274 17.11 -2.19 -16.58
N VAL A 275 18.42 -2.02 -16.36
CA VAL A 275 18.93 -1.22 -15.23
C VAL A 275 18.76 0.25 -15.59
N VAL A 276 17.92 0.96 -14.82
CA VAL A 276 17.65 2.39 -15.00
C VAL A 276 18.38 3.26 -13.98
N GLY A 277 18.99 2.66 -12.97
CA GLY A 277 19.79 3.37 -11.99
C GLY A 277 20.41 2.46 -10.94
N LYS A 278 21.27 3.04 -10.13
CA LYS A 278 21.84 2.44 -8.93
C LYS A 278 21.60 3.38 -7.75
N VAL A 279 21.29 2.84 -6.59
CA VAL A 279 21.18 3.64 -5.37
C VAL A 279 22.60 4.05 -4.98
N PRO A 280 22.87 5.34 -4.76
CA PRO A 280 24.20 5.79 -4.34
C PRO A 280 24.62 5.13 -3.03
N PHE A 281 25.86 4.64 -2.97
CA PHE A 281 26.40 3.96 -1.81
C PHE A 281 26.33 4.82 -0.54
N GLU A 282 26.59 6.13 -0.68
CA GLU A 282 26.55 7.10 0.40
C GLU A 282 25.16 7.21 1.03
N LEU A 283 24.10 6.98 0.24
CA LEU A 283 22.73 6.97 0.75
C LEU A 283 22.49 5.75 1.66
N GLY A 284 23.02 4.58 1.28
CA GLY A 284 22.99 3.37 2.12
C GLY A 284 23.71 3.59 3.46
N MET A 285 24.90 4.18 3.43
CA MET A 285 25.67 4.50 4.64
C MET A 285 24.92 5.45 5.58
N LYS A 286 24.24 6.47 5.03
CA LYS A 286 23.39 7.38 5.83
C LYS A 286 22.24 6.65 6.51
N PHE A 287 21.61 5.67 5.85
CA PHE A 287 20.54 4.87 6.47
C PHE A 287 21.06 3.95 7.58
N LEU A 288 22.32 3.52 7.49
CA LEU A 288 23.00 2.77 8.56
C LEU A 288 23.49 3.68 9.72
N GLY A 289 23.27 4.99 9.63
CA GLY A 289 23.71 5.96 10.64
C GLY A 289 25.22 6.23 10.61
N VAL A 290 25.92 5.78 9.57
CA VAL A 290 27.33 6.10 9.36
C VAL A 290 27.41 7.44 8.64
N ARG A 291 28.07 8.42 9.28
CA ARG A 291 28.28 9.77 8.73
C ARG A 291 29.43 9.80 7.73
#